data_AF-A0A954V932-F1
#
_entry.id   AF-A0A954V932-F1
#
_cell.length_a   1.000
_cell.length_b   1.000
_cell.length_c   1.000
_cell.angle_alpha   90.00
_cell.angle_beta   90.00
_cell.angle_gamma   90.00
#
_symmetry.space_group_name_H-M   'P 1'
#
loop_
_entity.id
_entity.type
_entity.pdbx_description
1 polymer ?
#
loop_
_entity_poly.entity_id
_entity_poly.type
_entity_poly.pdbx_seq_one_letter_code
_entity_poly.pdbx_strand_id
1 'polypeptide(L)'
;QLLKLDFVTIDVPGATSDLDRSRERLAALLDPTSDASQAKIRYEAERQKWEELQQCIRESEKRIAVLNSDWHRAEEERQRAQARAHRELDEQESLLAEKNLPIPDEVEAKNLADVEREAADRVERALSDLRQRVTEIEQRLVRLMELARRVDTGALADTGSNIEDVPVYLERLRVLNEEALPEKRNRFLEYLNRSSDQGVTQLLASIDEEVDAIEQRIKELNQTLVKVDFRSGRYLQLQPQRIKDERLRALDAAVRKVRSAALKDDGGESHYKALQEMIVILQEAGEHRRQQGSKALLDPRFRLQFFVVEVDRQTGDRSPPRTGSQSGSGGEKELMASHILTASLSYALCPPASVRPLYSTVILDEAFSKSSPSAASRIIEALRIFCLHPIFVTPNKEIGLLKQHTRRVICVQRPGKEASLATISWEKLEKLARPR
;
A
#
# COMPACT_ATOMS: atom_id res chain seq x y z
N GLN A 1 -62.90 133.47 -36.66
CA GLN A 1 -62.18 134.76 -36.83
C GLN A 1 -60.85 134.52 -37.54
N LEU A 2 -60.91 134.13 -38.81
CA LEU A 2 -59.74 133.88 -39.67
C LEU A 2 -59.95 134.49 -41.08
N LEU A 3 -60.69 135.60 -41.16
CA LEU A 3 -61.10 136.28 -42.41
C LEU A 3 -60.82 137.80 -42.37
N LYS A 4 -59.84 138.24 -41.57
CA LYS A 4 -59.31 139.62 -41.51
C LYS A 4 -57.79 139.60 -41.34
N LEU A 5 -57.09 138.88 -42.21
CA LEU A 5 -55.63 138.93 -42.30
C LEU A 5 -55.27 139.48 -43.68
N ASP A 6 -54.74 140.72 -43.68
CA ASP A 6 -54.07 141.33 -44.82
C ASP A 6 -52.82 140.51 -45.16
N PHE A 7 -52.66 140.12 -46.43
CA PHE A 7 -51.51 139.34 -46.91
C PHE A 7 -50.17 140.11 -46.88
N VAL A 8 -50.13 141.35 -46.39
CA VAL A 8 -48.95 142.24 -46.34
C VAL A 8 -48.18 142.12 -45.01
N THR A 9 -48.74 141.47 -43.99
CA THR A 9 -48.10 141.33 -42.66
C THR A 9 -47.37 140.01 -42.44
N ILE A 10 -47.30 139.14 -43.45
CA ILE A 10 -46.48 137.91 -43.40
C ILE A 10 -45.12 138.25 -44.04
N ASP A 11 -44.09 138.34 -43.21
CA ASP A 11 -42.69 138.54 -43.63
C ASP A 11 -42.13 137.25 -44.26
N VAL A 12 -42.66 136.90 -45.43
CA VAL A 12 -42.17 135.78 -46.25
C VAL A 12 -40.68 135.93 -46.59
N PRO A 13 -40.16 137.13 -46.96
CA PRO A 13 -38.73 137.31 -47.25
C PRO A 13 -37.81 137.10 -46.04
N GLY A 14 -38.20 137.56 -44.85
CA GLY A 14 -37.43 137.37 -43.62
C GLY A 14 -37.40 135.90 -43.21
N ALA A 15 -38.54 135.21 -43.25
CA ALA A 15 -38.62 133.78 -42.93
C ALA A 15 -37.87 132.89 -43.94
N THR A 16 -37.84 133.23 -45.23
CA THR A 16 -37.00 132.50 -46.21
C THR A 16 -35.52 132.79 -46.01
N SER A 17 -35.13 134.02 -45.68
CA SER A 17 -33.73 134.35 -45.39
C SER A 17 -33.21 133.64 -44.13
N ASP A 18 -34.02 133.54 -43.07
CA ASP A 18 -33.67 132.78 -41.86
C ASP A 18 -33.61 131.27 -42.11
N LEU A 19 -34.46 130.75 -43.00
CA LEU A 19 -34.43 129.35 -43.40
C LEU A 19 -33.21 129.03 -44.26
N ASP A 20 -32.83 129.90 -45.19
CA ASP A 20 -31.62 129.75 -46.00
C ASP A 20 -30.35 129.89 -45.15
N ARG A 21 -30.33 130.86 -44.22
CA ARG A 21 -29.22 131.00 -43.27
C ARG A 21 -29.10 129.80 -42.34
N SER A 22 -30.22 129.21 -41.93
CA SER A 22 -30.23 127.98 -41.13
C SER A 22 -29.80 126.76 -41.95
N ARG A 23 -30.16 126.70 -43.24
CA ARG A 23 -29.72 125.65 -44.17
C ARG A 23 -28.24 125.75 -44.50
N GLU A 24 -27.69 126.95 -44.69
CA GLU A 24 -26.25 127.16 -44.85
C GLU A 24 -25.49 126.79 -43.57
N ARG A 25 -26.02 127.12 -42.39
CA ARG A 25 -25.42 126.70 -41.11
C ARG A 25 -25.46 125.19 -40.93
N LEU A 26 -26.56 124.54 -41.31
CA LEU A 26 -26.69 123.08 -41.26
C LEU A 26 -25.76 122.41 -42.28
N ALA A 27 -25.64 122.96 -43.48
CA ALA A 27 -24.71 122.49 -44.50
C ALA A 27 -23.24 122.64 -44.05
N ALA A 28 -22.87 123.75 -43.43
CA ALA A 28 -21.53 123.96 -42.87
C ALA A 28 -21.22 123.06 -41.65
N LEU A 29 -22.23 122.63 -40.89
CA LEU A 29 -22.09 121.70 -39.77
C LEU A 29 -22.09 120.23 -40.21
N LEU A 30 -22.74 119.91 -41.34
CA LEU A 30 -22.79 118.58 -41.93
C LEU A 30 -21.74 118.37 -43.04
N ASP A 31 -20.96 119.40 -43.36
CA ASP A 31 -19.84 119.29 -44.29
C ASP A 31 -18.81 118.30 -43.70
N PRO A 32 -18.43 117.24 -44.44
CA PRO A 32 -17.44 116.26 -43.98
C PRO A 32 -16.04 116.87 -43.73
N THR A 33 -15.79 118.11 -44.20
CA THR A 33 -14.54 118.85 -43.94
C THR A 33 -14.63 119.82 -42.75
N SER A 34 -15.80 119.96 -42.11
CA SER A 34 -16.01 120.81 -40.93
C SER A 34 -15.28 120.25 -39.69
N ASP A 35 -14.67 121.14 -38.89
CA ASP A 35 -13.95 120.79 -37.65
C ASP A 35 -14.78 119.93 -36.69
N ALA A 36 -16.10 120.15 -36.63
CA ALA A 36 -17.01 119.40 -35.76
C ALA A 36 -17.18 117.93 -36.20
N SER A 37 -17.28 117.67 -37.50
CA SER A 37 -17.40 116.32 -38.07
C SER A 37 -16.10 115.52 -37.89
N GLN A 38 -14.95 116.17 -38.11
CA GLN A 38 -13.64 115.54 -37.88
C GLN A 38 -13.38 115.28 -36.39
N ALA A 39 -13.80 116.19 -35.49
CA ALA A 39 -13.71 115.99 -34.04
C ALA A 39 -14.57 114.81 -33.58
N LYS A 40 -15.78 114.64 -34.15
CA LYS A 40 -16.65 113.50 -33.83
C LYS A 40 -16.04 112.17 -34.27
N ILE A 41 -15.48 112.10 -35.48
CA ILE A 41 -14.80 110.87 -35.96
C ILE A 41 -13.58 110.55 -35.08
N ARG A 42 -12.78 111.55 -34.69
CA ARG A 42 -11.65 111.36 -33.76
C ARG A 42 -12.10 110.89 -32.38
N TYR A 43 -13.20 111.45 -31.85
CA TYR A 43 -13.78 111.02 -30.58
C TYR A 43 -14.32 109.59 -30.65
N GLU A 44 -15.03 109.21 -31.71
CA GLU A 44 -15.55 107.86 -31.89
C GLU A 44 -14.42 106.83 -32.05
N ALA A 45 -13.34 107.18 -32.77
CA ALA A 45 -12.16 106.33 -32.89
C ALA A 45 -11.40 106.16 -31.55
N GLU A 46 -11.20 107.24 -30.79
CA GLU A 46 -10.58 107.16 -29.45
C GLU A 46 -11.49 106.45 -28.44
N ARG A 47 -12.81 106.60 -28.54
CA ARG A 47 -13.78 105.88 -27.71
C ARG A 47 -13.75 104.39 -28.00
N GLN A 48 -13.69 103.97 -29.27
CA GLN A 48 -13.54 102.56 -29.63
C GLN A 48 -12.24 101.98 -29.06
N LYS A 49 -11.11 102.68 -29.21
CA LYS A 49 -9.84 102.26 -28.58
C LYS A 49 -9.95 102.17 -27.05
N TRP A 50 -10.65 103.10 -26.41
CA TRP A 50 -10.87 103.05 -24.96
C TRP A 50 -11.74 101.86 -24.55
N GLU A 51 -12.82 101.56 -25.28
CA GLU A 51 -13.69 100.41 -25.03
C GLU A 51 -12.93 99.07 -25.23
N GLU A 52 -12.09 98.97 -26.26
CA GLU A 52 -11.19 97.82 -26.49
C GLU A 52 -10.15 97.65 -25.37
N LEU A 53 -9.47 98.74 -24.99
CA LEU A 53 -8.53 98.74 -23.86
C LEU A 53 -9.22 98.34 -22.55
N GLN A 54 -10.43 98.82 -22.31
CA GLN A 54 -11.19 98.47 -21.11
C GLN A 54 -11.59 96.99 -21.11
N GLN A 55 -11.91 96.40 -22.27
CA GLN A 55 -12.14 94.95 -22.38
C GLN A 55 -10.86 94.16 -22.10
N CYS A 56 -9.72 94.55 -22.68
CA CYS A 56 -8.43 93.90 -22.42
C CYS A 56 -8.02 93.97 -20.94
N ILE A 57 -8.29 95.09 -20.26
CA ILE A 57 -8.05 95.23 -18.81
C ILE A 57 -8.91 94.23 -18.05
N ARG A 58 -10.23 94.16 -18.31
CA ARG A 58 -11.13 93.21 -17.62
C ARG A 58 -10.74 91.75 -17.87
N GLU A 59 -10.29 91.40 -19.07
CA GLU A 59 -9.79 90.06 -19.37
C GLU A 59 -8.50 89.74 -18.61
N SER A 60 -7.59 90.71 -18.52
CA SER A 60 -6.34 90.59 -17.76
C SER A 60 -6.62 90.46 -16.26
N GLU A 61 -7.53 91.25 -15.70
CA GLU A 61 -7.97 91.15 -14.30
C GLU A 61 -8.57 89.78 -13.99
N LYS A 62 -9.40 89.22 -14.88
CA LYS A 62 -9.94 87.86 -14.74
C LYS A 62 -8.82 86.82 -14.75
N ARG A 63 -7.84 86.93 -15.65
CA ARG A 63 -6.69 86.02 -15.69
C ARG A 63 -5.84 86.11 -14.43
N ILE A 64 -5.61 87.31 -13.92
CA ILE A 64 -4.89 87.54 -12.65
C ILE A 64 -5.66 86.90 -11.48
N ALA A 65 -6.99 87.05 -11.44
CA ALA A 65 -7.81 86.44 -10.39
C ALA A 65 -7.73 84.91 -10.40
N VAL A 66 -7.78 84.27 -11.58
CA VAL A 66 -7.62 82.82 -11.73
C VAL A 66 -6.22 82.39 -11.28
N LEU A 67 -5.17 83.06 -11.78
CA LEU A 67 -3.79 82.75 -11.42
C LEU A 67 -3.52 82.92 -9.91
N ASN A 68 -4.09 83.95 -9.27
CA ASN A 68 -3.99 84.14 -7.83
C ASN A 68 -4.69 83.01 -7.06
N SER A 69 -5.87 82.56 -7.53
CA SER A 69 -6.56 81.43 -6.90
C SER A 69 -5.80 80.12 -7.04
N ASP A 70 -5.18 79.88 -8.20
CA ASP A 70 -4.33 78.72 -8.44
C ASP A 70 -3.06 78.77 -7.59
N TRP A 71 -2.47 79.97 -7.44
CA TRP A 71 -1.31 80.19 -6.59
C TRP A 71 -1.61 79.92 -5.11
N HIS A 72 -2.72 80.46 -4.59
CA HIS A 72 -3.14 80.20 -3.21
C HIS A 72 -3.38 78.70 -2.96
N ARG A 73 -4.01 78.00 -3.90
CA ARG A 73 -4.23 76.57 -3.80
C ARG A 73 -2.92 75.78 -3.81
N ALA A 74 -2.00 76.10 -4.71
CA ALA A 74 -0.69 75.45 -4.79
C ALA A 74 0.14 75.70 -3.51
N GLU A 75 0.06 76.90 -2.94
CA GLU A 75 0.75 77.23 -1.69
C GLU A 75 0.17 76.47 -0.49
N GLU A 76 -1.16 76.33 -0.38
CA GLU A 76 -1.79 75.48 0.63
C GLU A 76 -1.38 74.00 0.49
N GLU A 77 -1.38 73.46 -0.73
CA GLU A 77 -0.95 72.09 -1.02
C GLU A 77 0.53 71.88 -0.61
N ARG A 78 1.41 72.85 -0.91
CA ARG A 78 2.82 72.83 -0.50
C ARG A 78 2.98 72.83 1.02
N GLN A 79 2.26 73.71 1.73
CA GLN A 79 2.34 73.79 3.19
C GLN A 79 1.86 72.50 3.86
N ARG A 80 0.80 71.87 3.34
CA ARG A 80 0.32 70.57 3.84
C ARG A 80 1.35 69.46 3.61
N ALA A 81 1.96 69.41 2.42
CA ALA A 81 3.01 68.43 2.13
C ALA A 81 4.24 68.62 3.04
N GLN A 82 4.67 69.87 3.24
CA GLN A 82 5.79 70.20 4.12
C GLN A 82 5.49 69.87 5.58
N ALA A 83 4.26 70.09 6.04
CA ALA A 83 3.85 69.70 7.38
C ALA A 83 3.87 68.17 7.58
N ARG A 84 3.54 67.38 6.55
CA ARG A 84 3.64 65.90 6.59
C ARG A 84 5.09 65.41 6.57
N ALA A 85 6.00 66.15 5.93
CA ALA A 85 7.42 65.87 5.90
C ALA A 85 8.08 66.25 7.25
N HIS A 86 7.80 65.46 8.29
CA HIS A 86 8.26 65.74 9.65
C HIS A 86 9.76 65.50 9.89
N ARG A 87 10.43 64.72 9.01
CA ARG A 87 11.83 64.30 9.18
C ARG A 87 12.47 64.00 7.82
N GLU A 88 13.73 64.37 7.65
CA GLU A 88 14.56 63.95 6.52
C GLU A 88 14.98 62.48 6.68
N LEU A 89 14.93 61.73 5.56
CA LEU A 89 15.33 60.33 5.54
C LEU A 89 16.84 60.21 5.75
N ASP A 90 17.25 59.20 6.51
CA ASP A 90 18.67 58.85 6.62
C ASP A 90 19.21 58.28 5.29
N GLU A 91 20.52 58.22 5.10
CA GLU A 91 21.15 57.76 3.84
C GLU A 91 20.71 56.32 3.49
N GLN A 92 20.57 55.46 4.51
CA GLN A 92 20.08 54.08 4.35
C GLN A 92 18.58 54.01 4.00
N GLU A 93 17.77 54.87 4.61
CA GLU A 93 16.33 54.94 4.36
C GLU A 93 16.05 55.47 2.94
N SER A 94 16.86 56.43 2.49
CA SER A 94 16.81 57.00 1.13
C SER A 94 17.11 55.94 0.07
N LEU A 95 18.19 55.17 0.24
CA LEU A 95 18.55 54.06 -0.66
C LEU A 95 17.47 52.97 -0.71
N LEU A 96 16.83 52.67 0.43
CA LEU A 96 15.73 51.71 0.51
C LEU A 96 14.47 52.23 -0.19
N ALA A 97 14.16 53.51 -0.04
CA ALA A 97 13.03 54.17 -0.69
C ALA A 97 13.24 54.21 -2.22
N GLU A 98 14.40 54.63 -2.70
CA GLU A 98 14.72 54.65 -4.14
C GLU A 98 14.60 53.26 -4.78
N LYS A 99 15.02 52.22 -4.07
CA LYS A 99 14.99 50.84 -4.58
C LYS A 99 13.58 50.24 -4.60
N ASN A 100 12.78 50.48 -3.55
CA ASN A 100 11.52 49.75 -3.33
C ASN A 100 10.26 50.58 -3.57
N LEU A 101 10.38 51.91 -3.59
CA LEU A 101 9.30 52.88 -3.78
C LEU A 101 9.65 53.84 -4.94
N PRO A 102 9.89 53.34 -6.17
CA PRO A 102 10.19 54.20 -7.30
C PRO A 102 8.99 55.10 -7.61
N ILE A 103 9.19 56.41 -7.54
CA ILE A 103 8.22 57.41 -7.99
C ILE A 103 8.54 57.70 -9.46
N PRO A 104 7.63 57.44 -10.41
CA PRO A 104 7.86 57.79 -11.81
C PRO A 104 8.08 59.30 -11.98
N ASP A 105 9.04 59.70 -12.82
CA ASP A 105 9.38 61.12 -13.05
C ASP A 105 8.22 61.94 -13.65
N GLU A 106 7.20 61.28 -14.21
CA GLU A 106 6.03 61.89 -14.86
C GLU A 106 4.87 62.19 -13.89
N VAL A 107 5.01 61.91 -12.59
CA VAL A 107 3.93 62.09 -11.61
C VAL A 107 3.78 63.57 -11.25
N GLU A 108 2.64 64.16 -11.59
CA GLU A 108 2.25 65.50 -11.11
C GLU A 108 2.16 65.52 -9.58
N ALA A 109 2.60 66.61 -8.95
CA ALA A 109 2.62 66.77 -7.49
C ALA A 109 1.26 66.50 -6.81
N LYS A 110 0.14 66.71 -7.53
CA LYS A 110 -1.22 66.45 -7.05
C LYS A 110 -1.53 64.96 -6.87
N ASN A 111 -0.88 64.09 -7.65
CA ASN A 111 -1.11 62.65 -7.65
C ASN A 111 -0.12 61.89 -6.74
N LEU A 112 0.83 62.60 -6.11
CA LEU A 112 1.83 61.99 -5.23
C LEU A 112 1.20 61.26 -4.04
N ALA A 113 0.08 61.76 -3.52
CA ALA A 113 -0.66 61.13 -2.43
C ALA A 113 -1.31 59.80 -2.84
N ASP A 114 -1.70 59.67 -4.11
CA ASP A 114 -2.28 58.43 -4.62
C ASP A 114 -1.19 57.38 -4.87
N VAL A 115 -0.02 57.80 -5.40
CA VAL A 115 1.16 56.93 -5.53
C VAL A 115 1.67 56.45 -4.16
N GLU A 116 1.68 57.33 -3.15
CA GLU A 116 2.01 56.97 -1.76
C GLU A 116 1.07 55.88 -1.23
N ARG A 117 -0.25 56.03 -1.43
CA ARG A 117 -1.25 55.04 -1.02
C ARG A 117 -1.09 53.72 -1.75
N GLU A 118 -0.89 53.73 -3.06
CA GLU A 118 -0.69 52.52 -3.85
C GLU A 118 0.56 51.75 -3.41
N ALA A 119 1.64 52.47 -3.08
CA ALA A 119 2.86 51.87 -2.60
C ALA A 119 2.69 51.28 -1.20
N ALA A 120 2.00 51.99 -0.29
CA ALA A 120 1.66 51.48 1.04
C ALA A 120 0.79 50.22 0.96
N ASP A 121 -0.28 50.26 0.15
CA ASP A 121 -1.15 49.12 -0.13
C ASP A 121 -0.37 47.92 -0.66
N ARG A 122 0.58 48.13 -1.58
CA ARG A 122 1.41 47.07 -2.14
C ARG A 122 2.27 46.41 -1.08
N VAL A 123 2.92 47.21 -0.22
CA VAL A 123 3.75 46.71 0.87
C VAL A 123 2.89 45.97 1.89
N GLU A 124 1.73 46.51 2.26
CA GLU A 124 0.82 45.88 3.21
C GLU A 124 0.28 44.54 2.67
N ARG A 125 -0.09 44.47 1.39
CA ARG A 125 -0.47 43.21 0.73
C ARG A 125 0.67 42.20 0.73
N ALA A 126 1.87 42.60 0.31
CA ALA A 126 3.03 41.71 0.31
C ALA A 126 3.37 41.18 1.71
N LEU A 127 3.23 42.03 2.72
CA LEU A 127 3.46 41.68 4.12
C LEU A 127 2.36 40.76 4.66
N SER A 128 1.10 41.00 4.29
CA SER A 128 -0.02 40.10 4.58
C SER A 128 0.19 38.72 3.95
N ASP A 129 0.56 38.66 2.67
CA ASP A 129 0.83 37.41 1.95
C ASP A 129 1.98 36.63 2.60
N LEU A 130 3.07 37.32 2.96
CA LEU A 130 4.20 36.69 3.66
C LEU A 130 3.80 36.15 5.04
N ARG A 131 3.02 36.90 5.83
CA ARG A 131 2.50 36.44 7.13
C ARG A 131 1.58 35.24 6.99
N GLN A 132 0.73 35.23 5.96
CA GLN A 132 -0.12 34.10 5.67
C GLN A 132 0.72 32.86 5.31
N ARG A 133 1.73 33.01 4.45
CA ARG A 133 2.63 31.91 4.07
C ARG A 133 3.40 31.36 5.27
N VAL A 134 3.88 32.21 6.17
CA VAL A 134 4.52 31.78 7.42
C VAL A 134 3.55 30.93 8.24
N THR A 135 2.33 31.42 8.46
CA THR A 135 1.29 30.71 9.22
C THR A 135 0.94 29.36 8.58
N GLU A 136 0.84 29.29 7.25
CA GLU A 136 0.57 28.04 6.52
C GLU A 136 1.70 27.01 6.69
N ILE A 137 2.96 27.47 6.60
CA ILE A 137 4.14 26.63 6.79
C ILE A 137 4.20 26.12 8.23
N GLU A 138 3.96 26.99 9.22
CA GLU A 138 3.90 26.64 10.63
C GLU A 138 2.85 25.57 10.89
N GLN A 139 1.62 25.76 10.43
CA GLN A 139 0.56 24.76 10.58
C GLN A 139 0.90 23.43 9.90
N ARG A 140 1.52 23.49 8.72
CA ARG A 140 1.97 22.28 8.02
C ARG A 140 3.03 21.54 8.82
N LEU A 141 3.96 22.28 9.41
CA LEU A 141 5.08 21.74 10.18
C LEU A 141 4.57 21.09 11.47
N VAL A 142 3.65 21.73 12.19
CA VAL A 142 2.95 21.15 13.36
C VAL A 142 2.28 19.82 13.00
N ARG A 143 1.53 19.76 11.89
CA ARG A 143 0.88 18.52 11.42
C ARG A 143 1.90 17.41 11.12
N LEU A 144 3.03 17.75 10.48
CA LEU A 144 4.08 16.77 10.17
C LEU A 144 4.78 16.26 11.44
N MET A 145 5.00 17.12 12.43
CA MET A 145 5.56 16.73 13.73
C MET A 145 4.62 15.82 14.51
N GLU A 146 3.30 16.08 14.49
CA GLU A 146 2.31 15.17 15.07
C GLU A 146 2.32 13.79 14.41
N LEU A 147 2.45 13.73 13.08
CA LEU A 147 2.58 12.47 12.35
C LEU A 147 3.87 11.74 12.73
N ALA A 148 5.00 12.45 12.79
CA ALA A 148 6.29 11.87 13.19
C ALA A 148 6.21 11.29 14.60
N ARG A 149 5.58 11.98 15.55
CA ARG A 149 5.37 11.49 16.93
C ARG A 149 4.50 10.22 16.99
N ARG A 150 3.49 10.09 16.11
CA ARG A 150 2.67 8.86 16.03
C ARG A 150 3.47 7.65 15.55
N VAL A 151 4.47 7.87 14.69
CA VAL A 151 5.30 6.80 14.13
C VAL A 151 6.45 6.44 15.07
N ASP A 152 7.12 7.43 15.66
CA ASP A 152 8.24 7.25 16.58
C ASP A 152 7.80 7.43 18.04
N THR A 153 7.16 6.40 18.58
CA THR A 153 6.67 6.36 19.97
C THR A 153 7.77 6.16 21.01
N GLY A 154 9.04 6.17 20.60
CA GLY A 154 10.20 6.07 21.50
C GLY A 154 10.76 7.43 21.83
N ALA A 155 11.62 7.96 20.96
CA ALA A 155 12.41 9.15 21.26
C ALA A 155 11.61 10.46 21.21
N LEU A 156 10.47 10.47 20.51
CA LEU A 156 9.60 11.65 20.38
C LEU A 156 8.35 11.59 21.29
N ALA A 157 8.24 10.58 22.17
CA ALA A 157 7.06 10.39 23.00
C ALA A 157 6.78 11.58 23.93
N ASP A 158 7.84 12.15 24.52
CA ASP A 158 7.76 13.24 25.49
C ASP A 158 7.94 14.64 24.85
N THR A 159 8.13 14.71 23.53
CA THR A 159 8.32 15.99 22.81
C THR A 159 7.00 16.61 22.37
N GLY A 160 6.93 17.94 22.48
CA GLY A 160 5.80 18.73 21.97
C GLY A 160 5.72 18.72 20.44
N SER A 161 4.67 19.35 19.90
CA SER A 161 4.49 19.55 18.46
C SER A 161 4.45 21.05 18.11
N ASN A 162 5.05 21.90 18.94
CA ASN A 162 5.10 23.33 18.70
C ASN A 162 6.30 23.68 17.81
N ILE A 163 6.29 24.88 17.23
CA ILE A 163 7.39 25.36 16.37
C ILE A 163 8.72 25.40 17.14
N GLU A 164 8.67 25.64 18.45
CA GLU A 164 9.84 25.63 19.33
C GLU A 164 10.53 24.26 19.41
N ASP A 165 9.78 23.18 19.16
CA ASP A 165 10.27 21.79 19.25
C ASP A 165 11.00 21.34 17.97
N VAL A 166 10.94 22.12 16.88
CA VAL A 166 11.58 21.82 15.58
C VAL A 166 13.02 21.30 15.69
N PRO A 167 13.91 21.91 16.50
CA PRO A 167 15.29 21.44 16.62
C PRO A 167 15.38 19.98 17.10
N VAL A 168 14.45 19.54 17.96
CA VAL A 168 14.44 18.17 18.49
C VAL A 168 14.07 17.17 17.39
N TYR A 169 13.11 17.50 16.53
CA TYR A 169 12.76 16.67 15.36
C TYR A 169 13.90 16.60 14.33
N LEU A 170 14.60 17.72 14.12
CA LEU A 170 15.79 17.75 13.24
C LEU A 170 16.93 16.90 13.79
N GLU A 171 17.18 16.96 15.10
CA GLU A 171 18.19 16.13 15.75
C GLU A 171 17.81 14.65 15.68
N ARG A 172 16.52 14.31 15.87
CA ARG A 172 16.04 12.95 15.67
C ARG A 172 16.24 12.48 14.23
N LEU A 173 15.98 13.34 13.25
CA LEU A 173 16.24 13.04 11.84
C LEU A 173 17.73 12.79 11.57
N ARG A 174 18.62 13.60 12.17
CA ARG A 174 20.07 13.41 12.10
C ARG A 174 20.48 12.05 12.64
N VAL A 175 20.06 11.70 13.86
CA VAL A 175 20.34 10.40 14.49
C VAL A 175 19.80 9.24 13.66
N LEU A 176 18.59 9.37 13.09
CA LEU A 176 18.01 8.35 12.22
C LEU A 176 18.87 8.15 10.96
N ASN A 177 19.32 9.22 10.31
CA ASN A 177 20.12 9.15 9.10
C ASN A 177 21.57 8.69 9.34
N GLU A 178 22.20 9.17 10.42
CA GLU A 178 23.63 9.00 10.66
C GLU A 178 23.94 7.76 11.51
N GLU A 179 23.21 7.53 12.61
CA GLU A 179 23.58 6.53 13.61
C GLU A 179 22.75 5.25 13.51
N ALA A 180 21.44 5.35 13.27
CA ALA A 180 20.54 4.21 13.47
C ALA A 180 20.22 3.44 12.18
N LEU A 181 19.95 4.10 11.06
CA LEU A 181 19.40 3.41 9.88
C LEU A 181 20.44 2.56 9.14
N PRO A 182 21.68 3.02 8.87
CA PRO A 182 22.66 2.23 8.12
C PRO A 182 23.10 0.98 8.89
N GLU A 183 23.45 1.12 10.17
CA GLU A 183 23.86 -0.01 11.01
C GLU A 183 22.71 -1.00 11.24
N LYS A 184 21.49 -0.51 11.54
CA LYS A 184 20.34 -1.40 11.72
C LYS A 184 19.94 -2.09 10.43
N ARG A 185 20.05 -1.40 9.28
CA ARG A 185 19.82 -2.02 7.96
C ARG A 185 20.86 -3.11 7.72
N ASN A 186 22.14 -2.84 7.95
CA ASN A 186 23.19 -3.85 7.78
C ASN A 186 22.97 -5.05 8.72
N ARG A 187 22.68 -4.81 10.00
CA ARG A 187 22.36 -5.87 10.96
C ARG A 187 21.12 -6.66 10.57
N PHE A 188 20.09 -5.99 10.06
CA PHE A 188 18.90 -6.65 9.55
C PHE A 188 19.23 -7.52 8.33
N LEU A 189 20.06 -7.02 7.41
CA LEU A 189 20.48 -7.79 6.23
C LEU A 189 21.32 -9.00 6.60
N GLU A 190 22.26 -8.84 7.53
CA GLU A 190 23.00 -9.97 8.10
C GLU A 190 22.07 -10.98 8.76
N TYR A 191 21.10 -10.52 9.55
CA TYR A 191 20.12 -11.39 10.18
C TYR A 191 19.23 -12.10 9.16
N LEU A 192 18.75 -11.38 8.14
CA LEU A 192 17.91 -11.92 7.07
C LEU A 192 18.67 -13.01 6.29
N ASN A 193 19.92 -12.75 5.94
CA ASN A 193 20.75 -13.71 5.21
C ASN A 193 21.18 -14.90 6.08
N ARG A 194 21.39 -14.72 7.39
CA ARG A 194 21.90 -15.78 8.28
C ARG A 194 20.81 -16.59 8.98
N SER A 195 19.81 -15.92 9.54
CA SER A 195 18.82 -16.52 10.43
C SER A 195 17.59 -17.04 9.68
N SER A 196 17.17 -16.36 8.61
CA SER A 196 15.97 -16.75 7.88
C SER A 196 16.20 -18.01 7.03
N ASP A 197 17.42 -18.17 6.51
CA ASP A 197 17.83 -19.40 5.81
C ASP A 197 17.93 -20.61 6.74
N GLN A 198 18.33 -20.42 8.00
CA GLN A 198 18.56 -21.54 8.91
C GLN A 198 17.25 -22.18 9.38
N GLY A 199 16.27 -21.40 9.85
CA GLY A 199 15.07 -21.98 10.47
C GLY A 199 14.16 -22.72 9.49
N VAL A 200 13.71 -22.03 8.44
CA VAL A 200 12.69 -22.59 7.53
C VAL A 200 13.28 -23.63 6.59
N THR A 201 14.48 -23.38 6.04
CA THR A 201 15.13 -24.36 5.16
C THR A 201 15.49 -25.63 5.93
N GLN A 202 15.94 -25.54 7.19
CA GLN A 202 16.22 -26.71 8.01
C GLN A 202 14.95 -27.50 8.34
N LEU A 203 13.83 -26.82 8.63
CA LEU A 203 12.55 -27.50 8.82
C LEU A 203 12.15 -28.28 7.57
N LEU A 204 12.19 -27.65 6.39
CA LEU A 204 11.82 -28.30 5.13
C LEU A 204 12.76 -29.45 4.78
N ALA A 205 14.06 -29.27 4.98
CA ALA A 205 15.06 -30.32 4.80
C ALA A 205 14.81 -31.51 5.73
N SER A 206 14.50 -31.27 7.01
CA SER A 206 14.17 -32.33 7.97
C SER A 206 12.90 -33.08 7.57
N ILE A 207 11.89 -32.41 7.01
CA ILE A 207 10.69 -33.09 6.49
C ILE A 207 11.06 -33.97 5.29
N ASP A 208 11.90 -33.49 4.37
CA ASP A 208 12.35 -34.30 3.23
C ASP A 208 13.20 -35.49 3.67
N GLU A 209 14.08 -35.33 4.66
CA GLU A 209 14.85 -36.42 5.27
C GLU A 209 13.93 -37.48 5.89
N GLU A 210 12.85 -37.08 6.55
CA GLU A 210 11.85 -38.03 7.09
C GLU A 210 11.06 -38.73 5.97
N VAL A 211 10.78 -38.06 4.84
CA VAL A 211 10.19 -38.71 3.66
C VAL A 211 11.14 -39.78 3.11
N ASP A 212 12.41 -39.44 2.94
CA ASP A 212 13.46 -40.37 2.48
C ASP A 212 13.61 -41.55 3.45
N ALA A 213 13.55 -41.30 4.76
CA ALA A 213 13.57 -42.32 5.78
C ALA A 213 12.37 -43.27 5.68
N ILE A 214 11.16 -42.76 5.41
CA ILE A 214 9.98 -43.62 5.17
C ILE A 214 10.19 -44.48 3.93
N GLU A 215 10.65 -43.90 2.81
CA GLU A 215 10.92 -44.65 1.57
C GLU A 215 11.95 -45.77 1.81
N GLN A 216 13.00 -45.50 2.58
CA GLN A 216 14.02 -46.47 2.95
C GLN A 216 13.47 -47.59 3.86
N ARG A 217 12.65 -47.26 4.87
CA ARG A 217 11.99 -48.27 5.72
C ARG A 217 11.06 -49.18 4.91
N ILE A 218 10.35 -48.63 3.91
CA ILE A 218 9.52 -49.43 3.01
C ILE A 218 10.37 -50.34 2.12
N LYS A 219 11.55 -49.89 1.70
CA LYS A 219 12.52 -50.73 0.96
C LYS A 219 12.98 -51.92 1.81
N GLU A 220 13.24 -51.72 3.10
CA GLU A 220 13.60 -52.79 4.04
C GLU A 220 12.43 -53.75 4.30
N LEU A 221 11.22 -53.22 4.46
CA LEU A 221 9.99 -54.03 4.56
C LEU A 221 9.78 -54.89 3.30
N ASN A 222 10.06 -54.34 2.11
CA ASN A 222 9.99 -55.09 0.86
C ASN A 222 10.98 -56.27 0.80
N GLN A 223 12.18 -56.14 1.37
CA GLN A 223 13.13 -57.27 1.48
C GLN A 223 12.55 -58.42 2.31
N THR A 224 11.71 -58.09 3.28
CA THR A 224 11.01 -59.06 4.13
C THR A 224 9.83 -59.68 3.38
N LEU A 225 9.04 -58.89 2.64
CA LEU A 225 7.92 -59.37 1.82
C LEU A 225 8.37 -60.32 0.70
N VAL A 226 9.56 -60.13 0.13
CA VAL A 226 10.15 -61.03 -0.87
C VAL A 226 10.35 -62.45 -0.31
N LYS A 227 10.39 -62.67 1.00
CA LYS A 227 10.62 -64.01 1.58
C LYS A 227 9.35 -64.89 1.58
N VAL A 228 8.17 -64.31 1.38
CA VAL A 228 6.89 -65.00 1.50
C VAL A 228 6.15 -64.98 0.16
N ASP A 229 5.62 -66.13 -0.23
CA ASP A 229 4.77 -66.26 -1.41
C ASP A 229 3.34 -65.83 -1.10
N PHE A 230 2.90 -64.76 -1.75
CA PHE A 230 1.50 -64.35 -1.73
C PHE A 230 0.64 -65.27 -2.62
N ARG A 231 1.19 -65.62 -3.78
CA ARG A 231 0.68 -66.63 -4.71
C ARG A 231 1.84 -67.50 -5.17
N SER A 232 1.54 -68.64 -5.78
CA SER A 232 2.57 -69.54 -6.31
C SER A 232 3.55 -68.77 -7.19
N GLY A 233 4.80 -68.60 -6.74
CA GLY A 233 5.84 -67.88 -7.47
C GLY A 233 5.68 -66.35 -7.52
N ARG A 234 4.76 -65.74 -6.75
CA ARG A 234 4.58 -64.27 -6.70
C ARG A 234 4.60 -63.73 -5.28
N TYR A 235 5.25 -62.58 -5.09
CA TYR A 235 5.33 -61.88 -3.81
C TYR A 235 4.70 -60.47 -3.91
N LEU A 236 4.40 -59.87 -2.77
CA LEU A 236 3.90 -58.49 -2.71
C LEU A 236 5.06 -57.50 -2.59
N GLN A 237 4.95 -56.37 -3.28
CA GLN A 237 5.86 -55.24 -3.11
C GLN A 237 5.05 -53.98 -2.86
N LEU A 238 5.44 -53.25 -1.81
CA LEU A 238 4.95 -51.90 -1.50
C LEU A 238 5.72 -50.89 -2.33
N GLN A 239 5.00 -50.03 -3.05
CA GLN A 239 5.57 -48.98 -3.86
C GLN A 239 5.15 -47.61 -3.27
N PRO A 240 6.04 -46.94 -2.52
CA PRO A 240 5.81 -45.56 -2.11
C PRO A 240 5.96 -44.66 -3.35
N GLN A 241 5.06 -43.69 -3.49
CA GLN A 241 5.12 -42.66 -4.52
C GLN A 241 4.87 -41.30 -3.88
N ARG A 242 5.72 -40.31 -4.19
CA ARG A 242 5.51 -38.94 -3.74
C ARG A 242 4.28 -38.33 -4.39
N ILE A 243 3.45 -37.67 -3.59
CA ILE A 243 2.23 -37.01 -4.06
C ILE A 243 2.59 -35.78 -4.88
N LYS A 244 1.86 -35.56 -5.97
CA LYS A 244 1.94 -34.36 -6.79
C LYS A 244 0.80 -33.41 -6.39
N ASP A 245 0.95 -32.71 -5.27
CA ASP A 245 0.01 -31.67 -4.84
C ASP A 245 0.41 -30.31 -5.42
N GLU A 246 -0.57 -29.48 -5.77
CA GLU A 246 -0.34 -28.11 -6.23
C GLU A 246 0.26 -27.24 -5.13
N ARG A 247 -0.14 -27.45 -3.86
CA ARG A 247 0.41 -26.72 -2.73
C ARG A 247 1.88 -27.03 -2.47
N LEU A 248 2.28 -28.30 -2.64
CA LEU A 248 3.69 -28.70 -2.58
C LEU A 248 4.50 -28.03 -3.70
N ARG A 249 3.96 -28.01 -4.94
CA ARG A 249 4.61 -27.30 -6.05
C ARG A 249 4.75 -25.80 -5.80
N ALA A 250 3.75 -25.17 -5.18
CA ALA A 250 3.79 -23.76 -4.78
C ALA A 250 4.89 -23.51 -3.73
N LEU A 251 5.00 -24.39 -2.73
CA LEU A 251 6.09 -24.34 -1.74
C LEU A 251 7.47 -24.49 -2.40
N ASP A 252 7.64 -25.47 -3.30
CA ASP A 252 8.91 -25.68 -4.03
C ASP A 252 9.28 -24.47 -4.91
N ALA A 253 8.28 -23.80 -5.48
CA ALA A 253 8.48 -22.56 -6.23
C ALA A 253 8.90 -21.41 -5.30
N ALA A 254 8.25 -21.28 -4.13
CA ALA A 254 8.60 -20.28 -3.13
C ALA A 254 10.03 -20.48 -2.59
N VAL A 255 10.43 -21.71 -2.26
CA VAL A 255 11.80 -22.05 -1.84
C VAL A 255 12.83 -21.66 -2.91
N ARG A 256 12.56 -21.98 -4.19
CA ARG A 256 13.43 -21.57 -5.30
C ARG A 256 13.48 -20.05 -5.48
N LYS A 257 12.38 -19.35 -5.23
CA LYS A 257 12.31 -17.89 -5.27
C LYS A 257 13.13 -17.27 -4.14
N VAL A 258 13.08 -17.80 -2.93
CA VAL A 258 13.92 -17.36 -1.79
C VAL A 258 15.41 -17.50 -2.14
N ARG A 259 15.83 -18.68 -2.63
CA ARG A 259 17.22 -18.92 -3.04
C ARG A 259 17.71 -18.00 -4.15
N SER A 260 16.86 -17.72 -5.15
CA SER A 260 17.25 -16.81 -6.25
C SER A 260 17.23 -15.33 -5.82
N ALA A 261 16.33 -14.95 -4.90
CA ALA A 261 16.25 -13.61 -4.36
C ALA A 261 17.42 -13.27 -3.43
N ALA A 262 17.94 -14.24 -2.68
CA ALA A 262 19.13 -14.09 -1.84
C ALA A 262 20.41 -13.73 -2.63
N LEU A 263 20.45 -14.04 -3.94
CA LEU A 263 21.58 -13.71 -4.81
C LEU A 263 21.48 -12.32 -5.45
N LYS A 264 20.38 -11.59 -5.25
CA LYS A 264 20.19 -10.25 -5.82
C LYS A 264 20.83 -9.18 -4.92
N ASP A 265 21.48 -8.22 -5.54
CA ASP A 265 22.03 -7.04 -4.87
C ASP A 265 21.01 -5.89 -4.86
N ASP A 266 19.89 -6.09 -4.15
CA ASP A 266 18.83 -5.10 -3.98
C ASP A 266 18.68 -4.65 -2.51
N GLY A 267 19.72 -4.86 -1.71
CA GLY A 267 19.68 -4.59 -0.29
C GLY A 267 18.63 -5.42 0.45
N GLY A 268 18.38 -6.66 0.02
CA GLY A 268 17.61 -7.69 0.72
C GLY A 268 16.09 -7.58 0.59
N GLU A 269 15.58 -6.64 -0.20
CA GLU A 269 14.14 -6.43 -0.35
C GLU A 269 13.46 -7.62 -1.04
N SER A 270 14.01 -8.10 -2.16
CA SER A 270 13.50 -9.29 -2.83
C SER A 270 13.57 -10.52 -1.93
N HIS A 271 14.66 -10.65 -1.17
CA HIS A 271 14.87 -11.78 -0.28
C HIS A 271 13.80 -11.81 0.82
N TYR A 272 13.56 -10.66 1.47
CA TYR A 272 12.50 -10.52 2.47
C TYR A 272 11.11 -10.84 1.92
N LYS A 273 10.74 -10.29 0.76
CA LYS A 273 9.43 -10.55 0.14
C LYS A 273 9.24 -12.03 -0.21
N ALA A 274 10.27 -12.67 -0.77
CA ALA A 274 10.23 -14.09 -1.09
C ALA A 274 10.07 -14.95 0.17
N LEU A 275 10.77 -14.60 1.25
CA LEU A 275 10.66 -15.29 2.53
C LEU A 275 9.26 -15.12 3.14
N GLN A 276 8.71 -13.91 3.09
CA GLN A 276 7.37 -13.60 3.56
C GLN A 276 6.31 -14.45 2.83
N GLU A 277 6.38 -14.55 1.50
CA GLU A 277 5.49 -15.41 0.71
C GLU A 277 5.56 -16.88 1.16
N MET A 278 6.77 -17.40 1.38
CA MET A 278 6.97 -18.76 1.87
C MET A 278 6.38 -18.96 3.28
N ILE A 279 6.59 -18.01 4.20
CA ILE A 279 6.06 -18.06 5.56
C ILE A 279 4.53 -18.06 5.55
N VAL A 280 3.90 -17.25 4.69
CA VAL A 280 2.44 -17.20 4.56
C VAL A 280 1.89 -18.58 4.16
N ILE A 281 2.49 -19.25 3.17
CA ILE A 281 2.09 -20.63 2.77
C ILE A 281 2.15 -21.59 3.95
N LEU A 282 3.22 -21.52 4.77
CA LEU A 282 3.40 -22.39 5.93
C LEU A 282 2.45 -22.04 7.08
N GLN A 283 2.17 -20.76 7.31
CA GLN A 283 1.20 -20.30 8.31
C GLN A 283 -0.22 -20.77 7.96
N GLU A 284 -0.65 -20.57 6.72
CA GLU A 284 -1.95 -21.06 6.22
C GLU A 284 -2.08 -22.59 6.37
N ALA A 285 -1.00 -23.33 6.11
CA ALA A 285 -0.95 -24.77 6.34
C ALA A 285 -1.12 -25.12 7.83
N GLY A 286 -0.47 -24.35 8.71
CA GLY A 286 -0.53 -24.48 10.16
C GLY A 286 -1.89 -24.15 10.76
N GLU A 287 -2.65 -23.23 10.17
CA GLU A 287 -4.01 -22.86 10.56
C GLU A 287 -5.04 -23.89 10.05
N HIS A 288 -4.86 -24.36 8.81
CA HIS A 288 -5.79 -25.29 8.15
C HIS A 288 -5.37 -26.76 8.25
N ARG A 289 -4.90 -27.23 9.42
CA ARG A 289 -4.34 -28.59 9.63
C ARG A 289 -5.24 -29.76 9.25
N ARG A 290 -6.56 -29.54 9.14
CA ARG A 290 -7.52 -30.59 8.75
C ARG A 290 -7.49 -30.87 7.25
N GLN A 291 -7.08 -29.91 6.43
CA GLN A 291 -7.03 -30.06 4.98
C GLN A 291 -5.87 -30.97 4.57
N GLN A 292 -6.13 -31.91 3.66
CA GLN A 292 -5.14 -32.90 3.22
C GLN A 292 -3.89 -32.24 2.63
N GLY A 293 -4.06 -31.20 1.80
CA GLY A 293 -2.94 -30.47 1.21
C GLY A 293 -2.09 -29.73 2.25
N SER A 294 -2.70 -29.21 3.32
CA SER A 294 -1.97 -28.58 4.43
C SER A 294 -1.18 -29.61 5.24
N LYS A 295 -1.71 -30.82 5.42
CA LYS A 295 -0.96 -31.94 6.03
C LYS A 295 0.24 -32.34 5.19
N ALA A 296 0.09 -32.40 3.86
CA ALA A 296 1.20 -32.74 2.97
C ALA A 296 2.37 -31.74 3.06
N LEU A 297 2.10 -30.46 3.38
CA LEU A 297 3.15 -29.45 3.56
C LEU A 297 4.02 -29.70 4.80
N LEU A 298 3.42 -30.11 5.93
CA LEU A 298 4.11 -30.15 7.24
C LEU A 298 4.35 -31.57 7.79
N ASP A 299 3.67 -32.59 7.27
CA ASP A 299 3.75 -33.96 7.76
C ASP A 299 4.28 -34.88 6.65
N PRO A 300 5.47 -35.49 6.83
CA PRO A 300 6.11 -36.32 5.80
C PRO A 300 5.26 -37.53 5.40
N ARG A 301 4.41 -38.04 6.31
CA ARG A 301 3.54 -39.20 6.03
C ARG A 301 2.50 -38.91 4.96
N PHE A 302 2.09 -37.65 4.84
CA PHE A 302 1.11 -37.19 3.86
C PHE A 302 1.76 -36.73 2.55
N ARG A 303 3.09 -36.78 2.42
CA ARG A 303 3.81 -36.57 1.15
C ARG A 303 3.91 -37.83 0.31
N LEU A 304 3.51 -38.98 0.84
CA LEU A 304 3.60 -40.28 0.19
C LEU A 304 2.22 -40.91 0.00
N GLN A 305 2.04 -41.58 -1.13
CA GLN A 305 0.98 -42.54 -1.41
C GLN A 305 1.59 -43.92 -1.54
N PHE A 306 0.89 -44.92 -1.01
CA PHE A 306 1.36 -46.30 -1.01
C PHE A 306 0.50 -47.14 -1.95
N PHE A 307 1.17 -47.87 -2.83
CA PHE A 307 0.57 -48.83 -3.73
C PHE A 307 1.10 -50.22 -3.45
N VAL A 308 0.33 -51.24 -3.78
CA VAL A 308 0.74 -52.64 -3.70
C VAL A 308 0.76 -53.24 -5.09
N VAL A 309 1.84 -53.91 -5.45
CA VAL A 309 1.97 -54.69 -6.69
C VAL A 309 2.31 -56.14 -6.37
N GLU A 310 1.77 -57.07 -7.15
CA GLU A 310 2.23 -58.46 -7.18
C GLU A 310 3.38 -58.56 -8.17
N VAL A 311 4.48 -59.19 -7.77
CA VAL A 311 5.67 -59.37 -8.61
C VAL A 311 5.94 -60.85 -8.79
N ASP A 312 6.13 -61.27 -10.03
CA ASP A 312 6.55 -62.64 -10.37
C ASP A 312 8.03 -62.85 -10.05
N ARG A 313 8.36 -63.93 -9.33
CA ARG A 313 9.74 -64.23 -8.92
C ARG A 313 10.65 -64.59 -10.09
N GLN A 314 10.11 -65.20 -11.14
CA GLN A 314 10.90 -65.70 -12.26
C GLN A 314 11.02 -64.65 -13.35
N THR A 315 9.90 -64.05 -13.75
CA THR A 315 9.89 -63.08 -14.85
C THR A 315 10.13 -61.65 -14.39
N GLY A 316 9.88 -61.34 -13.11
CA GLY A 316 9.90 -59.97 -12.60
C GLY A 316 8.68 -59.15 -13.02
N ASP A 317 7.70 -59.76 -13.70
CA ASP A 317 6.49 -59.08 -14.17
C ASP A 317 5.67 -58.54 -13.00
N ARG A 318 5.19 -57.31 -13.14
CA ARG A 318 4.46 -56.60 -12.10
C ARG A 318 2.99 -56.46 -12.49
N SER A 319 2.10 -56.71 -11.55
CA SER A 319 0.69 -56.39 -11.71
C SER A 319 0.47 -54.86 -11.74
N PRO A 320 -0.68 -54.39 -12.24
CA PRO A 320 -1.09 -53.00 -12.05
C PRO A 320 -1.06 -52.61 -10.56
N PRO A 321 -0.65 -51.38 -10.22
CA PRO A 321 -0.66 -50.88 -8.84
C PRO A 321 -2.08 -50.88 -8.28
N ARG A 322 -2.23 -51.42 -7.08
CA ARG A 322 -3.50 -51.45 -6.35
C ARG A 322 -3.44 -50.54 -5.14
N THR A 323 -4.52 -49.80 -4.93
CA THR A 323 -4.76 -49.00 -3.72
C THR A 323 -5.81 -49.70 -2.87
N GLY A 324 -5.71 -49.61 -1.54
CA GLY A 324 -6.52 -50.40 -0.59
C GLY A 324 -8.05 -50.31 -0.76
N SER A 325 -8.55 -49.27 -1.44
CA SER A 325 -9.98 -49.07 -1.67
C SER A 325 -10.50 -49.60 -3.02
N GLN A 326 -9.70 -49.62 -4.10
CA GLN A 326 -10.26 -49.62 -5.47
C GLN A 326 -10.25 -50.96 -6.24
N SER A 327 -9.57 -52.01 -5.77
CA SER A 327 -9.48 -53.25 -6.58
C SER A 327 -9.38 -54.54 -5.76
N GLY A 328 -10.11 -55.59 -6.15
CA GLY A 328 -10.03 -56.95 -5.60
C GLY A 328 -11.32 -57.41 -4.90
N SER A 329 -11.50 -58.74 -4.78
CA SER A 329 -12.57 -59.31 -3.95
C SER A 329 -12.30 -59.01 -2.46
N GLY A 330 -13.34 -58.98 -1.61
CA GLY A 330 -13.17 -58.71 -0.17
C GLY A 330 -12.13 -59.61 0.50
N GLY A 331 -12.10 -60.90 0.12
CA GLY A 331 -11.12 -61.87 0.64
C GLY A 331 -9.69 -61.64 0.15
N GLU A 332 -9.48 -61.13 -1.07
CA GLU A 332 -8.14 -60.76 -1.55
C GLU A 332 -7.58 -59.56 -0.79
N LYS A 333 -8.42 -58.57 -0.50
CA LYS A 333 -8.04 -57.39 0.29
C LYS A 333 -7.62 -57.78 1.70
N GLU A 334 -8.39 -58.66 2.34
CA GLU A 334 -8.10 -59.17 3.68
C GLU A 334 -6.81 -60.00 3.70
N LEU A 335 -6.59 -60.84 2.68
CA LEU A 335 -5.36 -61.63 2.55
C LEU A 335 -4.11 -60.76 2.34
N MET A 336 -4.19 -59.75 1.47
CA MET A 336 -3.10 -58.78 1.24
C MET A 336 -2.81 -57.97 2.51
N ALA A 337 -3.84 -57.43 3.15
CA ALA A 337 -3.70 -56.68 4.40
C ALA A 337 -3.05 -57.54 5.49
N SER A 338 -3.47 -58.80 5.62
CA SER A 338 -2.89 -59.74 6.58
C SER A 338 -1.41 -60.02 6.30
N HIS A 339 -1.03 -60.24 5.04
CA HIS A 339 0.38 -60.45 4.67
C HIS A 339 1.24 -59.21 4.95
N ILE A 340 0.77 -58.03 4.52
CA ILE A 340 1.48 -56.77 4.72
C ILE A 340 1.60 -56.47 6.22
N LEU A 341 0.53 -56.63 6.99
CA LEU A 341 0.53 -56.44 8.43
C LEU A 341 1.52 -57.39 9.13
N THR A 342 1.54 -58.66 8.74
CA THR A 342 2.46 -59.65 9.32
C THR A 342 3.92 -59.29 9.04
N ALA A 343 4.25 -58.91 7.81
CA ALA A 343 5.58 -58.44 7.46
C ALA A 343 5.95 -57.15 8.21
N SER A 344 4.99 -56.23 8.37
CA SER A 344 5.17 -54.94 9.05
C SER A 344 5.40 -55.13 10.56
N LEU A 345 4.67 -56.06 11.20
CA LEU A 345 4.88 -56.46 12.59
C LEU A 345 6.26 -57.08 12.78
N SER A 346 6.66 -57.99 11.88
CA SER A 346 8.00 -58.59 11.93
C SER A 346 9.08 -57.51 11.86
N TYR A 347 8.95 -56.58 10.92
CA TYR A 347 9.88 -55.45 10.78
C TYR A 347 9.89 -54.54 12.02
N ALA A 348 8.73 -54.12 12.51
CA ALA A 348 8.62 -53.19 13.64
C ALA A 348 9.08 -53.79 14.98
N LEU A 349 8.97 -55.12 15.15
CA LEU A 349 9.34 -55.83 16.37
C LEU A 349 10.77 -56.38 16.34
N CYS A 350 11.46 -56.28 15.19
CA CYS A 350 12.87 -56.63 15.06
C CYS A 350 13.78 -55.44 15.41
N PRO A 351 14.71 -55.58 16.37
CA PRO A 351 15.77 -54.61 16.58
C PRO A 351 16.63 -54.42 15.34
N PRO A 352 17.30 -53.26 15.19
CA PRO A 352 18.34 -53.08 14.19
C PRO A 352 19.40 -54.18 14.34
N ALA A 353 19.77 -54.82 13.24
CA ALA A 353 20.72 -55.95 13.16
C ALA A 353 20.24 -57.31 13.72
N SER A 354 19.00 -57.44 14.20
CA SER A 354 18.42 -58.74 14.57
C SER A 354 17.61 -59.34 13.42
N VAL A 355 17.72 -60.65 13.23
CA VAL A 355 16.89 -61.42 12.29
C VAL A 355 15.57 -61.86 12.94
N ARG A 356 15.43 -61.71 14.26
CA ARG A 356 14.26 -62.17 15.02
C ARG A 356 13.62 -61.05 15.84
N PRO A 357 12.29 -61.04 15.95
CA PRO A 357 11.58 -60.04 16.73
C PRO A 357 11.77 -60.28 18.23
N LEU A 358 11.86 -59.20 19.01
CA LEU A 358 11.92 -59.27 20.49
C LEU A 358 10.61 -59.78 21.08
N TYR A 359 9.51 -59.29 20.53
CA TYR A 359 8.15 -59.72 20.85
C TYR A 359 7.56 -60.36 19.61
N SER A 360 7.20 -61.63 19.70
CA SER A 360 6.74 -62.40 18.54
C SER A 360 5.30 -62.87 18.68
N THR A 361 4.70 -62.79 19.86
CA THR A 361 3.36 -63.35 20.11
C THR A 361 2.27 -62.50 19.48
N VAL A 362 1.47 -63.10 18.60
CA VAL A 362 0.33 -62.44 17.93
C VAL A 362 -0.93 -63.22 18.24
N ILE A 363 -1.95 -62.57 18.80
CA ILE A 363 -3.25 -63.21 19.08
C ILE A 363 -4.21 -62.85 17.95
N LEU A 364 -4.79 -63.86 17.32
CA LEU A 364 -5.75 -63.72 16.23
C LEU A 364 -7.09 -64.26 16.71
N ASP A 365 -8.01 -63.35 17.01
CA ASP A 365 -9.39 -63.70 17.33
C ASP A 365 -10.19 -63.96 16.05
N GLU A 366 -11.15 -64.89 16.13
CA GLU A 366 -11.92 -65.40 15.00
C GLU A 366 -11.07 -65.80 13.77
N ALA A 367 -9.90 -66.38 14.03
CA ALA A 367 -8.91 -66.67 13.01
C ALA A 367 -9.51 -67.54 11.87
N PHE A 368 -9.32 -67.06 10.64
CA PHE A 368 -9.67 -67.73 9.38
C PHE A 368 -11.17 -68.03 9.17
N SER A 369 -12.07 -67.43 9.95
CA SER A 369 -13.53 -67.69 9.89
C SER A 369 -14.17 -67.45 8.52
N LYS A 370 -13.58 -66.60 7.67
CA LYS A 370 -14.04 -66.25 6.31
C LYS A 370 -12.98 -66.49 5.23
N SER A 371 -11.84 -67.07 5.59
CA SER A 371 -10.69 -67.25 4.68
C SER A 371 -10.72 -68.63 4.04
N SER A 372 -10.23 -68.76 2.80
CA SER A 372 -10.05 -70.08 2.20
C SER A 372 -8.91 -70.86 2.89
N PRO A 373 -8.94 -72.20 2.90
CA PRO A 373 -7.85 -73.01 3.48
C PRO A 373 -6.46 -72.68 2.91
N SER A 374 -6.38 -72.39 1.61
CA SER A 374 -5.12 -72.01 0.94
C SER A 374 -4.63 -70.63 1.35
N ALA A 375 -5.53 -69.66 1.55
CA ALA A 375 -5.18 -68.32 2.04
C ALA A 375 -4.70 -68.37 3.49
N ALA A 376 -5.40 -69.11 4.33
CA ALA A 376 -5.07 -69.27 5.73
C ALA A 376 -3.73 -70.01 5.93
N SER A 377 -3.46 -71.09 5.17
CA SER A 377 -2.15 -71.78 5.21
C SER A 377 -0.98 -70.83 4.87
N ARG A 378 -1.14 -69.96 3.86
CA ARG A 378 -0.14 -68.94 3.51
C ARG A 378 0.09 -67.91 4.61
N ILE A 379 -0.97 -67.44 5.27
CA ILE A 379 -0.83 -66.52 6.41
C ILE A 379 -0.05 -67.20 7.54
N ILE A 380 -0.33 -68.47 7.83
CA ILE A 380 0.39 -69.23 8.87
C ILE A 380 1.86 -69.44 8.47
N GLU A 381 2.13 -69.73 7.21
CA GLU A 381 3.49 -69.82 6.67
C GLU A 381 4.23 -68.48 6.76
N ALA A 382 3.57 -67.37 6.43
CA ALA A 382 4.10 -66.02 6.58
C ALA A 382 4.50 -65.75 8.04
N LEU A 383 3.58 -65.99 8.98
CA LEU A 383 3.84 -65.85 10.43
C LEU A 383 5.06 -66.66 10.85
N ARG A 384 5.21 -67.90 10.34
CA ARG A 384 6.36 -68.76 10.62
C ARG A 384 7.67 -68.22 10.03
N ILE A 385 7.67 -67.80 8.76
CA ILE A 385 8.85 -67.22 8.08
C ILE A 385 9.30 -65.95 8.81
N PHE A 386 8.34 -65.17 9.28
CA PHE A 386 8.57 -63.93 10.04
C PHE A 386 8.89 -64.15 11.52
N CYS A 387 9.07 -65.41 11.95
CA CYS A 387 9.40 -65.79 13.33
C CYS A 387 8.39 -65.27 14.37
N LEU A 388 7.13 -65.13 13.98
CA LEU A 388 6.02 -64.77 14.87
C LEU A 388 5.41 -66.03 15.50
N HIS A 389 4.94 -65.90 16.73
CA HIS A 389 4.29 -66.95 17.51
C HIS A 389 2.77 -66.68 17.58
N PRO A 390 1.97 -67.24 16.65
CA PRO A 390 0.55 -66.98 16.64
C PRO A 390 -0.23 -67.82 17.66
N ILE A 391 -1.20 -67.19 18.33
CA ILE A 391 -2.25 -67.82 19.13
C ILE A 391 -3.56 -67.60 18.39
N PHE A 392 -4.13 -68.68 17.84
CA PHE A 392 -5.39 -68.63 17.10
C PHE A 392 -6.56 -68.93 18.03
N VAL A 393 -7.57 -68.06 18.05
CA VAL A 393 -8.84 -68.29 18.72
C VAL A 393 -9.90 -68.51 17.64
N THR A 394 -10.56 -69.67 17.65
CA THR A 394 -11.56 -70.01 16.62
C THR A 394 -12.72 -70.84 17.20
N PRO A 395 -13.98 -70.56 16.82
CA PRO A 395 -15.16 -71.25 17.35
C PRO A 395 -15.46 -72.60 16.64
N ASN A 396 -14.47 -73.49 16.54
CA ASN A 396 -14.51 -74.87 15.98
C ASN A 396 -14.55 -75.08 14.45
N LYS A 397 -14.87 -74.08 13.60
CA LYS A 397 -15.09 -74.34 12.16
C LYS A 397 -13.83 -74.65 11.34
N GLU A 398 -12.64 -74.22 11.80
CA GLU A 398 -11.37 -74.31 11.04
C GLU A 398 -10.28 -75.15 11.72
N ILE A 399 -10.67 -76.07 12.62
CA ILE A 399 -9.74 -76.90 13.40
C ILE A 399 -8.83 -77.75 12.51
N GLY A 400 -9.35 -78.30 11.42
CA GLY A 400 -8.61 -79.21 10.54
C GLY A 400 -7.38 -78.54 9.91
N LEU A 401 -7.53 -77.28 9.47
CA LEU A 401 -6.43 -76.49 8.94
C LEU A 401 -5.42 -76.13 10.03
N LEU A 402 -5.88 -75.56 11.15
CA LEU A 402 -5.01 -75.12 12.23
C LEU A 402 -4.20 -76.28 12.83
N LYS A 403 -4.78 -77.47 12.87
CA LYS A 403 -4.13 -78.68 13.34
C LYS A 403 -2.87 -79.05 12.55
N GLN A 404 -2.83 -78.76 11.25
CA GLN A 404 -1.64 -79.01 10.42
C GLN A 404 -0.46 -78.09 10.78
N HIS A 405 -0.75 -76.93 11.38
CA HIS A 405 0.24 -75.89 11.64
C HIS A 405 0.47 -75.58 13.12
N THR A 406 -0.29 -76.18 14.04
CA THR A 406 -0.19 -75.96 15.49
C THR A 406 0.17 -77.25 16.22
N ARG A 407 0.83 -77.13 17.39
CA ARG A 407 1.25 -78.31 18.19
C ARG A 407 0.27 -78.69 19.29
N ARG A 408 -0.43 -77.70 19.84
CA ARG A 408 -1.32 -77.84 21.00
C ARG A 408 -2.59 -77.04 20.77
N VAL A 409 -3.66 -77.47 21.41
CA VAL A 409 -4.94 -76.76 21.44
C VAL A 409 -5.33 -76.51 22.90
N ILE A 410 -5.89 -75.34 23.15
CA ILE A 410 -6.51 -75.01 24.43
C ILE A 410 -8.02 -75.05 24.17
N CYS A 411 -8.69 -76.06 24.72
CA CYS A 411 -10.13 -76.20 24.64
C CYS A 411 -10.76 -75.41 25.78
N VAL A 412 -11.64 -74.47 25.44
CA VAL A 412 -12.46 -73.74 26.40
C VAL A 412 -13.86 -74.35 26.37
N GLN A 413 -14.32 -74.86 27.51
CA GLN A 413 -15.69 -75.36 27.66
C GLN A 413 -16.41 -74.47 28.67
N ARG A 414 -17.68 -74.18 28.42
CA ARG A 414 -18.53 -73.44 29.35
C ARG A 414 -19.76 -74.27 29.75
N PRO A 415 -19.63 -75.23 30.68
CA PRO A 415 -20.79 -75.93 31.22
C PRO A 415 -21.55 -74.99 32.17
N GLY A 416 -22.59 -74.33 31.66
CA GLY A 416 -23.42 -73.41 32.45
C GLY A 416 -22.79 -72.02 32.61
N LYS A 417 -22.64 -71.53 33.84
CA LYS A 417 -22.12 -70.16 34.12
C LYS A 417 -20.60 -70.07 34.19
N GLU A 418 -19.91 -71.17 34.49
CA GLU A 418 -18.45 -71.22 34.66
C GLU A 418 -17.75 -71.68 33.36
N ALA A 419 -16.56 -71.14 33.10
CA ALA A 419 -15.71 -71.55 31.99
C ALA A 419 -14.53 -72.37 32.53
N SER A 420 -14.28 -73.53 31.92
CA SER A 420 -13.13 -74.39 32.19
C SER A 420 -12.22 -74.45 30.96
N LEU A 421 -10.91 -74.60 31.23
CA LEU A 421 -9.85 -74.62 30.22
C LEU A 421 -9.09 -75.94 30.32
N ALA A 422 -8.88 -76.62 29.19
CA ALA A 422 -8.05 -77.81 29.12
C ALA A 422 -7.01 -77.65 28.00
N THR A 423 -5.74 -77.90 28.31
CA THR A 423 -4.67 -77.92 27.31
C THR A 423 -4.42 -79.36 26.86
N ILE A 424 -4.52 -79.62 25.56
CA ILE A 424 -4.40 -80.97 24.98
C ILE A 424 -3.49 -80.90 23.73
N SER A 425 -2.64 -81.91 23.52
CA SER A 425 -1.91 -82.07 22.26
C SER A 425 -2.80 -82.71 21.20
N TRP A 426 -2.60 -82.37 19.92
CA TRP A 426 -3.39 -82.94 18.83
C TRP A 426 -3.34 -84.48 18.80
N GLU A 427 -2.18 -85.08 19.07
CA GLU A 427 -2.01 -86.54 19.16
C GLU A 427 -2.90 -87.18 20.23
N LYS A 428 -3.00 -86.55 21.41
CA LYS A 428 -3.83 -87.06 22.51
C LYS A 428 -5.32 -86.90 22.19
N LEU A 429 -5.69 -85.80 21.53
CA LEU A 429 -7.06 -85.55 21.09
C LEU A 429 -7.50 -86.55 20.00
N GLU A 430 -6.64 -86.92 19.06
CA GLU A 430 -6.92 -87.95 18.06
C GLU A 430 -7.12 -89.34 18.67
N LYS A 431 -6.31 -89.70 19.67
CA LYS A 431 -6.46 -90.98 20.40
C LYS A 431 -7.78 -91.06 21.15
N LEU A 432 -8.32 -89.93 21.62
CA LEU A 432 -9.61 -89.83 22.29
C LEU A 432 -10.79 -89.79 21.30
N ALA A 433 -10.59 -89.28 20.08
CA ALA A 433 -11.63 -89.12 19.06
C ALA A 433 -11.84 -90.36 18.18
N ARG A 434 -10.90 -91.31 18.13
CA ARG A 434 -11.15 -92.61 17.48
C ARG A 434 -12.12 -93.41 18.35
N PRO A 435 -13.32 -93.75 17.85
CA PRO A 435 -14.21 -94.65 18.57
C PRO A 435 -13.53 -96.00 18.71
N ARG A 436 -13.71 -96.62 19.88
CA ARG A 436 -13.41 -98.04 20.07
C ARG A 436 -14.33 -98.90 19.22
#